data_AF-A0A536VAE7-F1
#
_entry.id   AF-A0A536VAE7-F1
#
_cell.length_a   1.000
_cell.length_b   1.000
_cell.length_c   1.000
_cell.angle_alpha   90.00
_cell.angle_beta   90.00
_cell.angle_gamma   90.00
#
_symmetry.space_group_name_H-M   'P 1'
#
loop_
_entity.id
_entity.type
_entity.pdbx_description
1 polymer ?
#
loop_
_entity_poly.entity_id
_entity_poly.type
_entity_poly.pdbx_seq_one_letter_code
_entity_poly.pdbx_strand_id
1 'polypeptide(L)'
;MPTQTGEPPKRLVAFNKVRLNPGESTVVQFTINPAATNHPLSYWDSNSNNWSNARGFYPIYVGSSSADIKLTGTVLVRPPQ
;
A
#
# COMPACT_ATOMS: atom_id res chain seq x y z
N MET A 1 1.86 -6.88 -3.37
CA MET A 1 2.55 -6.52 -4.62
C MET A 1 2.08 -7.45 -5.74
N PRO A 2 2.31 -7.13 -7.03
CA PRO A 2 2.21 -8.10 -8.11
C PRO A 2 3.06 -9.32 -7.76
N THR A 3 2.53 -10.53 -7.99
CA THR A 3 3.20 -11.79 -7.58
C THR A 3 4.57 -11.97 -8.24
N GLN A 4 4.82 -11.32 -9.38
CA GLN A 4 6.09 -11.40 -10.10
C GLN A 4 7.27 -10.78 -9.33
N THR A 5 7.04 -9.92 -8.33
CA THR A 5 8.14 -9.29 -7.58
C THR A 5 8.68 -10.15 -6.44
N GLY A 6 8.04 -11.28 -6.11
CA GLY A 6 8.47 -12.15 -4.99
C GLY A 6 8.31 -11.51 -3.60
N GLU A 7 7.59 -10.40 -3.48
CA GLU A 7 7.39 -9.66 -2.24
C GLU A 7 6.35 -10.34 -1.33
N PRO A 8 6.40 -10.07 0.00
CA PRO A 8 5.37 -10.52 0.92
C PRO A 8 3.95 -10.13 0.47
N PRO A 9 2.92 -10.93 0.82
CA PRO A 9 1.57 -10.74 0.32
C PRO A 9 0.95 -9.38 0.74
N LYS A 10 1.38 -8.82 1.87
CA LYS A 10 0.89 -7.54 2.42
C LYS A 10 2.04 -6.76 3.05
N ARG A 11 2.02 -5.44 2.92
CA ARG A 11 2.93 -4.49 3.58
C ARG A 11 2.12 -3.30 4.09
N LEU A 12 2.36 -2.85 5.32
CA LEU A 12 1.71 -1.66 5.84
C LEU A 12 2.34 -0.42 5.19
N VAL A 13 1.53 0.39 4.51
CA VAL A 13 1.99 1.59 3.77
C VAL A 13 1.54 2.91 4.42
N ALA A 14 0.47 2.88 5.21
CA ALA A 14 -0.03 4.01 5.97
C ALA A 14 -0.90 3.52 7.14
N PHE A 15 -0.98 4.32 8.21
CA PHE A 15 -1.93 4.12 9.30
C PHE A 15 -2.34 5.48 9.89
N ASN A 16 -3.50 5.53 10.52
CA ASN A 16 -3.95 6.71 11.25
C ASN A 16 -4.68 6.26 12.52
N LYS A 17 -4.37 6.89 13.65
CA LYS A 17 -5.03 6.61 14.93
C LYS A 17 -6.05 7.70 15.19
N VAL A 18 -7.32 7.32 15.16
CA VAL A 18 -8.44 8.23 15.36
C VAL A 18 -9.08 7.95 16.72
N ARG A 19 -9.37 9.01 17.48
CA ARG A 19 -10.18 8.94 18.69
C ARG A 19 -11.61 9.31 18.32
N LEU A 20 -12.57 8.49 18.74
CA LEU A 20 -14.00 8.68 18.50
C LEU A 20 -14.74 8.60 19.83
N ASN A 21 -15.76 9.43 20.00
CA ASN A 21 -16.72 9.31 21.09
C ASN A 21 -17.73 8.18 20.78
N PRO A 22 -18.50 7.71 21.77
CA PRO A 22 -19.56 6.74 21.52
C PRO A 22 -20.54 7.21 20.44
N GLY A 23 -20.73 6.39 19.40
CA GLY A 23 -21.60 6.69 18.26
C GLY A 23 -20.99 7.61 17.19
N GLU A 24 -19.78 8.14 17.40
CA GLU A 24 -19.11 9.01 16.43
C GLU A 24 -18.53 8.19 15.26
N SER A 25 -18.57 8.77 14.07
CA SER A 25 -17.95 8.21 12.86
C SER A 25 -17.22 9.31 12.11
N THR A 26 -16.11 8.98 11.49
CA THR A 26 -15.35 9.92 10.66
C THR A 26 -14.81 9.23 9.41
N VAL A 27 -14.51 10.04 8.40
CA VAL A 27 -13.83 9.59 7.18
C VAL A 27 -12.34 9.87 7.33
N VAL A 28 -11.53 8.84 7.07
CA VAL A 28 -10.07 8.96 7.03
C VAL A 28 -9.61 8.87 5.59
N GLN A 29 -8.79 9.83 5.17
CA GLN A 29 -8.17 9.84 3.84
C GLN A 29 -6.69 9.53 3.96
N PHE A 30 -6.20 8.66 3.09
CA PHE A 30 -4.78 8.33 2.94
C PHE A 30 -4.31 8.72 1.55
N THR A 31 -3.20 9.46 1.48
CA THR A 31 -2.52 9.76 0.23
C THR A 31 -1.28 8.88 0.11
N ILE A 32 -1.26 7.99 -0.88
CA ILE A 32 -0.11 7.14 -1.17
C ILE A 32 0.65 7.75 -2.33
N ASN A 33 1.80 8.37 -2.05
CA ASN A 33 2.70 8.87 -3.08
C ASN A 33 3.70 7.77 -3.47
N PRO A 34 3.66 7.25 -4.72
CA PRO A 34 4.59 6.21 -5.18
C PRO A 34 6.07 6.64 -5.12
N ALA A 35 6.36 7.94 -5.16
CA ALA A 35 7.70 8.52 -5.13
C ALA A 35 8.15 8.98 -3.72
N ALA A 36 7.37 8.69 -2.67
CA ALA A 36 7.79 8.99 -1.31
C ALA A 36 9.03 8.19 -0.91
N THR A 37 9.86 8.75 -0.02
CA THR A 37 11.13 8.17 0.44
C THR A 37 10.96 6.85 1.21
N ASN A 38 9.76 6.53 1.66
CA ASN A 38 9.42 5.23 2.26
C ASN A 38 9.01 4.17 1.22
N HIS A 39 9.08 4.49 -0.07
CA HIS A 39 8.91 3.57 -1.20
C HIS A 39 7.65 2.67 -1.09
N PRO A 40 6.45 3.26 -0.93
CA PRO A 40 5.28 2.51 -0.48
C PRO A 40 4.83 1.47 -1.51
N LEU A 41 5.09 1.69 -2.80
CA LEU A 41 4.72 0.79 -3.91
C LEU A 41 5.93 0.14 -4.60
N SER A 42 7.15 0.46 -4.17
CA SER A 42 8.38 -0.04 -4.80
C SER A 42 8.92 -1.28 -4.10
N TYR A 43 9.73 -2.02 -4.83
CA TYR A 43 10.59 -3.10 -4.34
C TYR A 43 12.05 -2.74 -4.67
N TRP A 44 12.99 -3.35 -3.95
CA TRP A 44 14.40 -3.19 -4.25
C TRP A 44 14.79 -4.14 -5.39
N ASP A 45 15.27 -3.60 -6.51
CA ASP A 45 15.81 -4.39 -7.61
C ASP A 45 17.33 -4.48 -7.48
N SER A 46 17.80 -5.66 -7.07
CA SER A 46 19.23 -5.95 -6.89
C SER A 46 20.04 -5.91 -8.19
N ASN A 47 19.41 -6.05 -9.36
CA ASN A 47 20.15 -5.96 -10.64
C ASN A 47 20.55 -4.53 -10.97
N SER A 48 19.65 -3.56 -10.69
CA SER A 48 19.88 -2.14 -10.93
C SER A 48 20.40 -1.39 -9.70
N ASN A 49 20.46 -2.05 -8.54
CA ASN A 49 20.76 -1.43 -7.23
C ASN A 49 19.90 -0.20 -6.97
N ASN A 50 18.61 -0.30 -7.27
CA ASN A 50 17.68 0.82 -7.15
C ASN A 50 16.27 0.37 -6.77
N TRP A 51 15.47 1.32 -6.28
CA TRP A 51 14.05 1.12 -6.06
C TRP A 51 13.30 1.13 -7.39
N SER A 52 12.44 0.13 -7.60
CA SER A 52 11.66 -0.02 -8.83
C SER A 52 10.18 -0.26 -8.51
N ASN A 53 9.30 0.26 -9.37
CA ASN A 53 7.87 -0.02 -9.33
C ASN A 53 7.55 -1.06 -10.40
N ALA A 54 6.98 -2.20 -10.02
CA ALA A 54 6.49 -3.16 -10.99
C ALA A 54 5.22 -2.62 -11.66
N ARG A 55 5.12 -2.77 -12.97
CA ARG A 55 3.84 -2.57 -13.66
C ARG A 55 2.90 -3.69 -13.27
N GLY A 56 1.67 -3.35 -12.90
CA GLY A 56 0.65 -4.37 -12.65
C GLY A 56 -0.45 -3.93 -11.70
N PHE A 57 -1.30 -4.89 -11.34
CA PHE A 57 -2.38 -4.70 -10.40
C PHE A 57 -1.88 -4.91 -8.97
N TYR A 58 -2.08 -3.91 -8.12
CA TYR A 58 -1.70 -3.91 -6.72
C TYR A 58 -2.98 -4.05 -5.88
N PRO A 59 -3.15 -5.16 -5.14
CA PRO A 59 -4.25 -5.27 -4.20
C PRO A 59 -4.01 -4.33 -3.01
N ILE A 60 -5.04 -3.57 -2.65
CA ILE A 60 -5.07 -2.67 -1.49
C ILE A 60 -5.98 -3.30 -0.44
N TYR A 61 -5.52 -3.31 0.81
CA TYR A 61 -6.25 -3.86 1.95
C TYR A 61 -6.37 -2.78 3.02
N VAL A 62 -7.57 -2.60 3.58
CA VAL A 62 -7.83 -1.71 4.72
C VAL A 62 -8.47 -2.51 5.84
N GLY A 63 -7.90 -2.38 7.04
CA GLY A 63 -8.27 -3.18 8.20
C GLY A 63 -7.77 -2.59 9.50
N SER A 64 -8.28 -3.14 10.60
CA SER A 64 -7.85 -2.77 11.96
C SER A 64 -6.55 -3.49 12.37
N SER A 65 -6.21 -4.58 11.68
CA SER A 65 -4.97 -5.34 11.82
C SER A 65 -4.62 -6.07 10.52
N SER A 66 -3.44 -6.69 10.44
CA SER A 66 -3.04 -7.50 9.27
C SER A 66 -3.94 -8.74 9.05
N ALA A 67 -4.59 -9.22 10.11
CA ALA A 67 -5.50 -10.35 10.12
C ALA A 67 -6.98 -9.93 9.93
N ASP A 68 -7.38 -8.73 10.38
CA ASP A 68 -8.75 -8.23 10.26
C ASP A 68 -8.87 -7.16 9.15
N ILE A 69 -9.06 -7.64 7.92
CA ILE A 69 -9.26 -6.81 6.73
C ILE A 69 -10.74 -6.66 6.44
N LYS A 70 -11.24 -5.42 6.36
CA LYS A 70 -12.65 -5.12 6.12
C LYS A 70 -12.93 -4.63 4.70
N LEU A 71 -11.96 -3.96 4.08
CA LEU A 71 -12.09 -3.46 2.71
C LEU A 71 -10.93 -3.96 1.87
N THR A 72 -11.23 -4.29 0.62
CA THR A 72 -10.25 -4.63 -0.40
C THR A 72 -10.52 -3.83 -1.66
N GLY A 73 -9.46 -3.52 -2.40
CA GLY A 73 -9.51 -2.84 -3.67
C GLY A 73 -8.31 -3.22 -4.51
N THR A 74 -8.25 -2.73 -5.74
CA THR A 74 -7.09 -2.95 -6.61
C THR A 74 -6.81 -1.70 -7.40
N VAL A 75 -5.53 -1.36 -7.54
CA VAL A 75 -5.07 -0.24 -8.37
C VAL A 75 -4.09 -0.73 -9.42
N LEU A 76 -4.25 -0.26 -10.66
CA LEU A 76 -3.27 -0.49 -11.71
C LEU A 76 -2.13 0.52 -11.56
N VAL A 77 -0.93 0.03 -11.24
CA VAL A 77 0.29 0.84 -11.20
C VAL A 77 0.97 0.76 -12.57
N ARG A 78 1.25 1.95 -13.12
CA ARG A 78 2.04 2.14 -14.33
C ARG A 78 3.25 3.00 -13.93
N PRO A 79 4.47 2.46 -13.98
CA PRO A 79 5.67 3.27 -13.81
C PRO A 79 5.68 4.40 -14.85
N PRO A 80 6.16 5.60 -14.49
CA PRO A 80 6.40 6.64 -15.49
C PRO A 80 7.30 6.08 -16.60
N GLN A 81 7.00 6.44 -17.85
CA GLN A 81 7.81 6.12 -19.03
C GLN A 81 9.18 6.79 -18.93
#